data_AF-A0A2D6YE21-F1
#
_entry.id   AF-A0A2D6YE21-F1
#
_cell.length_a   1.000
_cell.length_b   1.000
_cell.length_c   1.000
_cell.angle_alpha   90.00
_cell.angle_beta   90.00
_cell.angle_gamma   90.00
#
_symmetry.space_group_name_H-M   'P 1'
#
loop_
_entity.id
_entity.type
_entity.pdbx_description
1 polymer ?
#
loop_
_entity_poly.entity_id
_entity_poly.type
_entity_poly.pdbx_seq_one_letter_code
_entity_poly.pdbx_strand_id
1 'polypeptide(L)'
;MLIQLLGVILTIHLIILIHESGHYLYARKLGFEIISFNIGFGSQVASFTLNHTKFILRLLPLGGYVAIKDLSFDNRHLMKCIKVWLMGSLSNFLVAIIALSILLLNHFYELKPRIESNDILPVYIQSINAKVVDSWN
;
A
#
# COMPACT_ATOMS: atom_id res chain seq x y z
N MET A 1 -0.98 -22.73 0.92
CA MET A 1 -2.43 -22.40 0.87
C MET A 1 -2.84 -21.49 2.03
N LEU A 2 -2.78 -21.92 3.30
CA LEU A 2 -3.21 -21.07 4.44
C LEU A 2 -2.42 -19.75 4.57
N ILE A 3 -1.08 -19.80 4.50
CA ILE A 3 -0.22 -18.60 4.59
C ILE A 3 -0.53 -17.60 3.47
N GLN A 4 -0.82 -18.07 2.27
CA GLN A 4 -1.17 -17.21 1.13
C GLN A 4 -2.52 -16.54 1.35
N LEU A 5 -3.52 -17.26 1.87
CA LEU A 5 -4.83 -16.69 2.21
C LEU A 5 -4.70 -15.60 3.27
N LEU A 6 -3.94 -15.86 4.33
CA LEU A 6 -3.65 -14.85 5.36
C LEU A 6 -2.91 -13.64 4.77
N GLY A 7 -1.96 -13.87 3.87
CA GLY A 7 -1.25 -12.81 3.15
C GLY A 7 -2.18 -11.93 2.32
N VAL A 8 -3.14 -12.51 1.60
CA VAL A 8 -4.14 -11.75 0.82
C VAL A 8 -5.01 -10.90 1.73
N ILE A 9 -5.54 -11.48 2.81
CA ILE A 9 -6.38 -10.77 3.77
C ILE A 9 -5.61 -9.59 4.38
N LEU A 10 -4.37 -9.82 4.82
CA LEU A 10 -3.53 -8.78 5.41
C LEU A 10 -3.21 -7.66 4.41
N THR A 11 -2.91 -8.02 3.16
CA THR A 11 -2.61 -7.05 2.10
C THR A 11 -3.82 -6.18 1.78
N ILE A 12 -5.02 -6.76 1.69
CA ILE A 12 -6.26 -6.00 1.47
C ILE A 12 -6.47 -4.99 2.61
N HIS A 13 -6.32 -5.42 3.86
CA HIS A 13 -6.44 -4.52 5.01
C HIS A 13 -5.42 -3.38 4.96
N LEU A 14 -4.17 -3.68 4.60
CA LEU A 14 -3.12 -2.67 4.54
C LEU A 14 -3.42 -1.63 3.46
N ILE A 15 -3.85 -2.07 2.28
CA ILE A 15 -4.24 -1.17 1.17
C ILE A 15 -5.41 -0.27 1.58
N ILE A 16 -6.44 -0.84 2.22
CA ILE A 16 -7.58 -0.06 2.73
C ILE A 16 -7.13 0.93 3.79
N LEU A 17 -6.29 0.51 4.75
CA LEU A 17 -5.78 1.38 5.81
C LEU A 17 -5.04 2.59 5.21
N ILE A 18 -4.18 2.36 4.23
CA ILE A 18 -3.45 3.42 3.52
C ILE A 18 -4.42 4.34 2.75
N HIS A 19 -5.41 3.76 2.08
CA HIS A 19 -6.44 4.51 1.35
C HIS A 19 -7.21 5.46 2.27
N GLU A 20 -7.80 4.93 3.33
CA GLU A 20 -8.57 5.72 4.30
C GLU A 20 -7.68 6.73 5.02
N SER A 21 -6.42 6.39 5.30
CA SER A 21 -5.46 7.34 5.88
C SER A 21 -5.22 8.54 4.97
N GLY A 22 -5.25 8.35 3.64
CA GLY A 22 -5.16 9.42 2.65
C GLY A 22 -6.32 10.41 2.77
N HIS A 23 -7.56 9.90 2.85
CA HIS A 23 -8.75 10.73 3.12
C HIS A 23 -8.63 11.47 4.45
N TYR A 24 -8.28 10.76 5.53
CA TYR A 24 -8.17 11.28 6.88
C TYR A 24 -7.16 12.43 6.98
N LEU A 25 -5.93 12.19 6.54
CA LEU A 25 -4.84 13.17 6.63
C LEU A 25 -5.14 14.42 5.81
N TYR A 26 -5.69 14.25 4.60
CA TYR A 26 -5.97 15.37 3.73
C TYR A 26 -7.18 16.18 4.19
N ALA A 27 -8.25 15.52 4.67
CA ALA A 27 -9.39 16.21 5.26
C ALA A 27 -8.99 17.03 6.48
N ARG A 28 -8.14 16.49 7.35
CA ARG A 28 -7.61 17.20 8.52
C ARG A 28 -6.75 18.39 8.10
N LYS A 29 -5.95 18.27 7.04
CA LYS A 29 -5.14 19.37 6.49
C LYS A 29 -6.01 20.51 5.92
N LEU A 30 -7.17 20.18 5.36
CA LEU A 30 -8.12 21.18 4.86
C LEU A 30 -9.00 21.80 5.96
N GLY A 31 -8.83 21.39 7.21
CA GLY A 31 -9.54 21.90 8.37
C GLY A 31 -10.91 21.27 8.60
N PHE A 32 -11.22 20.13 7.99
CA PHE A 32 -12.48 19.44 8.25
C PHE A 32 -12.45 18.68 9.58
N GLU A 33 -13.58 18.66 10.27
CA GLU A 33 -13.79 17.87 11.47
C GLU A 33 -14.13 16.42 11.08
N ILE A 34 -13.37 15.47 11.64
CA ILE A 34 -13.50 14.05 11.31
C ILE A 34 -14.16 13.32 12.48
N ILE A 35 -15.35 12.78 12.23
CA ILE A 35 -16.19 12.13 13.23
C ILE A 35 -15.65 10.73 13.54
N SER A 36 -15.38 9.93 12.50
CA SER A 36 -14.90 8.56 12.69
C SER A 36 -14.08 8.05 11.51
N PHE A 37 -13.02 7.31 11.83
CA PHE A 37 -12.20 6.53 10.91
C PHE A 37 -12.56 5.05 11.07
N ASN A 38 -13.12 4.43 10.04
CA ASN A 38 -13.59 3.06 10.09
C ASN A 38 -12.74 2.19 9.16
N ILE A 39 -12.22 1.10 9.69
CA ILE A 39 -11.59 0.02 8.92
C ILE A 39 -12.54 -1.17 8.97
N GLY A 40 -12.92 -1.65 7.81
CA GLY A 40 -13.84 -2.76 7.63
C GLY A 40 -15.31 -2.35 7.60
N PHE A 41 -16.17 -3.38 7.54
CA PHE A 41 -17.63 -3.28 7.57
C PHE A 41 -18.25 -4.21 8.61
N GLY A 42 -19.54 -4.02 8.89
CA GLY A 42 -20.30 -4.84 9.82
C GLY A 42 -20.13 -4.44 11.28
N SER A 43 -20.19 -5.42 12.19
CA SER A 43 -20.13 -5.20 13.63
C SER A 43 -18.77 -4.62 14.05
N GLN A 44 -18.83 -3.71 15.01
CA GLN A 44 -17.63 -3.14 15.63
C GLN A 44 -16.95 -4.20 16.50
N VAL A 45 -15.66 -4.42 16.26
CA VAL A 45 -14.81 -5.32 17.05
C VAL A 45 -14.08 -4.53 18.13
N ALA A 46 -13.51 -3.39 17.76
CA ALA A 46 -12.80 -2.52 18.68
C ALA A 46 -12.98 -1.06 18.28
N SER A 47 -12.89 -0.15 19.25
CA SER A 47 -12.84 1.28 18.97
C SER A 47 -12.04 2.02 20.02
N PHE A 48 -11.39 3.10 19.62
CA PHE A 48 -10.79 4.07 20.53
C PHE A 48 -11.01 5.49 20.01
N THR A 49 -10.98 6.49 20.88
CA THR A 49 -11.12 7.90 20.48
C THR A 49 -9.78 8.59 20.66
N LEU A 50 -9.30 9.27 19.63
CA LEU A 50 -8.08 10.07 19.67
C LEU A 50 -8.32 11.39 18.95
N ASN A 51 -7.97 12.51 19.59
CA ASN A 51 -8.09 13.86 19.01
C ASN A 51 -9.47 14.16 18.40
N HIS A 52 -10.54 13.83 19.14
CA HIS A 52 -11.95 13.97 18.72
C HIS A 52 -12.38 13.09 17.53
N THR A 53 -11.51 12.24 16.99
CA THR A 53 -11.86 11.22 15.99
C THR A 53 -12.04 9.85 16.64
N LYS A 54 -13.13 9.17 16.33
CA LYS A 54 -13.33 7.76 16.72
C LYS A 54 -12.68 6.83 15.69
N PHE A 55 -11.68 6.06 16.10
CA PHE A 55 -11.09 4.99 15.30
C PHE A 55 -11.83 3.69 15.61
N ILE A 56 -12.40 3.06 14.58
CA ILE A 56 -13.27 1.89 14.70
C ILE A 56 -12.73 0.79 13.80
N LEU A 57 -12.46 -0.37 14.39
CA LEU A 57 -12.15 -1.60 13.68
C LEU A 57 -13.40 -2.48 13.64
N ARG A 58 -13.79 -2.91 12.45
CA ARG A 58 -14.97 -3.74 12.21
C ARG A 58 -14.60 -5.13 11.72
N LEU A 59 -15.52 -6.07 11.87
CA LEU A 59 -15.28 -7.50 11.67
C LEU A 59 -14.93 -7.84 10.23
N LEU A 60 -15.64 -7.26 9.26
CA LEU A 60 -15.45 -7.60 7.85
C LEU A 60 -14.32 -6.77 7.25
N PRO A 61 -13.29 -7.38 6.67
CA PRO A 61 -12.12 -6.69 6.16
C PRO A 61 -12.32 -6.00 4.80
N LEU A 62 -13.56 -5.89 4.35
CA LEU A 62 -13.93 -5.64 2.95
C LEU A 62 -14.13 -4.15 2.62
N GLY A 63 -13.31 -3.26 3.16
CA GLY A 63 -13.36 -1.82 2.86
C GLY A 63 -13.14 -0.97 4.10
N GLY A 64 -13.49 0.32 4.03
CA GLY A 64 -13.37 1.28 5.12
C GLY A 64 -14.09 2.58 4.74
N TYR A 65 -14.16 3.52 5.67
CA TYR A 65 -14.61 4.88 5.38
C TYR A 65 -14.19 5.88 6.45
N VAL A 66 -13.93 7.12 6.03
CA VAL A 66 -13.76 8.28 6.90
C VAL A 66 -15.02 9.13 6.90
N ALA A 67 -15.72 9.19 8.04
CA ALA A 67 -16.86 10.05 8.23
C ALA A 67 -16.40 11.47 8.57
N ILE A 68 -16.66 12.40 7.66
CA ILE A 68 -16.25 13.81 7.76
C ILE A 68 -17.51 14.65 7.97
N LYS A 69 -17.48 15.54 8.97
CA LYS A 69 -18.59 16.43 9.28
C LYS A 69 -18.73 17.50 8.21
N ASP A 70 -19.97 17.79 7.83
CA ASP A 70 -20.33 18.80 6.83
C ASP A 70 -19.66 18.62 5.45
N LEU A 71 -19.19 17.40 5.14
CA LEU A 71 -18.67 17.06 3.82
C LEU A 71 -19.84 16.73 2.88
N SER A 72 -20.51 17.78 2.40
CA SER A 72 -21.61 17.68 1.44
C SER A 72 -21.20 18.30 0.09
N PHE A 73 -21.94 17.95 -0.96
CA PHE A 73 -21.86 18.60 -2.26
C PHE A 73 -22.50 20.00 -2.20
N ASP A 74 -21.88 20.90 -1.45
CA ASP A 74 -22.17 22.34 -1.51
C ASP A 74 -21.12 23.02 -2.40
N ASN A 75 -21.53 24.02 -3.18
CA ASN A 75 -20.68 24.77 -4.11
C ASN A 75 -19.46 25.39 -3.41
N ARG A 76 -19.58 25.74 -2.13
CA ARG A 76 -18.48 26.33 -1.35
C ARG A 76 -17.31 25.39 -1.11
N HIS A 77 -17.53 24.07 -1.18
CA HIS A 77 -16.53 23.07 -0.81
C HIS A 77 -16.32 21.98 -1.86
N LEU A 78 -17.00 22.00 -3.01
CA LEU A 78 -16.87 20.99 -4.07
C LEU A 78 -15.41 20.64 -4.39
N MET A 79 -14.56 21.65 -4.61
CA MET A 79 -13.14 21.43 -4.91
C MET A 79 -12.39 20.77 -3.75
N LYS A 80 -12.75 21.09 -2.51
CA LYS A 80 -12.17 20.46 -1.32
C LYS A 80 -12.64 19.00 -1.22
N CYS A 81 -13.93 18.72 -1.43
CA CYS A 81 -14.50 17.36 -1.41
C CYS A 81 -13.83 16.46 -2.46
N ILE A 82 -13.75 16.92 -3.71
CA ILE A 82 -13.10 16.17 -4.79
C ILE A 82 -11.64 15.87 -4.45
N LYS A 83 -10.89 16.86 -3.95
CA LYS A 83 -9.50 16.64 -3.54
C LYS A 83 -9.40 15.60 -2.42
N VAL A 84 -10.26 15.66 -1.39
CA VAL A 84 -10.28 14.64 -0.33
C VAL A 84 -10.52 13.25 -0.92
N TRP A 85 -11.48 13.08 -1.83
CA TRP A 85 -11.76 11.77 -2.44
C TRP A 85 -10.62 11.26 -3.33
N LEU A 86 -9.97 12.13 -4.08
CA LEU A 86 -8.83 11.72 -4.89
C LEU A 86 -7.62 11.31 -4.04
N MET A 87 -7.46 11.91 -2.85
CA MET A 87 -6.29 11.66 -2.00
C MET A 87 -6.25 10.26 -1.39
N GLY A 88 -7.39 9.58 -1.24
CA GLY A 88 -7.40 8.17 -0.83
C GLY A 88 -6.77 7.26 -1.90
N SER A 89 -7.16 7.43 -3.16
CA SER A 89 -6.54 6.67 -4.26
C SER A 89 -5.07 7.05 -4.44
N LEU A 90 -4.75 8.33 -4.34
CA LEU A 90 -3.38 8.82 -4.52
C LEU A 90 -2.42 8.30 -3.45
N SER A 91 -2.86 8.10 -2.21
CA SER A 91 -2.01 7.53 -1.16
C SER A 91 -1.60 6.08 -1.48
N ASN A 92 -2.50 5.28 -2.06
CA ASN A 92 -2.17 3.93 -2.51
C ASN A 92 -1.14 3.93 -3.64
N PHE A 93 -1.30 4.82 -4.64
CA PHE A 93 -0.31 4.96 -5.70
C PHE A 93 1.06 5.37 -5.15
N LEU A 94 1.10 6.31 -4.19
CA LEU A 94 2.34 6.73 -3.57
C LEU A 94 3.05 5.57 -2.86
N VAL A 95 2.32 4.80 -2.05
CA VAL A 95 2.91 3.62 -1.38
C VAL A 95 3.33 2.56 -2.39
N ALA A 96 2.55 2.34 -3.46
CA ALA A 96 2.91 1.40 -4.51
C ALA A 96 4.21 1.80 -5.23
N ILE A 97 4.39 3.09 -5.55
CA ILE A 97 5.63 3.61 -6.15
C ILE A 97 6.81 3.37 -5.20
N ILE A 98 6.68 3.71 -3.91
CA ILE A 98 7.74 3.51 -2.92
C ILE A 98 8.08 2.03 -2.78
N ALA A 99 7.07 1.17 -2.66
CA ALA A 99 7.27 -0.28 -2.55
C ALA A 99 7.94 -0.86 -3.81
N LEU A 100 7.52 -0.41 -5.00
CA LEU A 100 8.12 -0.81 -6.26
C LEU A 100 9.57 -0.32 -6.37
N SER A 101 9.87 0.91 -5.97
CA SER A 101 11.25 1.43 -5.95
C SER A 101 12.14 0.59 -5.05
N ILE A 102 11.70 0.25 -3.84
CA ILE A 102 12.45 -0.60 -2.92
C ILE A 102 12.65 -2.00 -3.50
N LEU A 103 11.62 -2.59 -4.08
CA LEU A 103 11.69 -3.90 -4.71
C LEU A 103 12.70 -3.92 -5.87
N LEU A 104 12.67 -2.91 -6.73
CA LEU A 104 13.60 -2.77 -7.84
C LEU A 104 15.03 -2.64 -7.33
N LEU A 105 15.28 -1.77 -6.34
CA LEU A 105 16.60 -1.60 -5.74
C LEU A 105 17.13 -2.94 -5.19
N ASN A 106 16.32 -3.66 -4.41
CA ASN A 106 16.69 -4.98 -3.86
C ASN A 106 17.06 -5.98 -4.95
N HIS A 107 16.27 -6.04 -6.04
CA HIS A 107 16.53 -6.96 -7.14
C HIS A 107 17.87 -6.67 -7.86
N PHE A 108 18.25 -5.39 -8.02
CA PHE A 108 19.54 -5.05 -8.63
C PHE A 108 20.75 -5.46 -7.78
N TYR A 109 20.62 -5.56 -6.45
CA TYR A 109 21.71 -6.03 -5.59
C TYR A 109 21.98 -7.54 -5.75
N GLU A 110 20.95 -8.33 -6.05
CA GLU A 110 21.10 -9.78 -6.30
C GLU A 110 21.76 -10.08 -7.66
N LEU A 111 21.73 -9.13 -8.59
CA LEU A 111 22.42 -9.24 -9.89
C LEU A 111 23.93 -9.00 -9.78
N LYS A 112 24.49 -8.80 -8.58
CA LYS A 112 25.95 -8.72 -8.41
C LYS A 112 26.57 -10.02 -8.93
N PRO A 113 27.42 -9.97 -9.96
CA PRO A 113 27.98 -11.17 -10.56
C PRO A 113 28.75 -11.95 -9.49
N ARG A 114 28.37 -13.22 -9.29
CA ARG A 114 29.13 -14.13 -8.46
C ARG A 114 30.40 -14.47 -9.22
N ILE A 115 31.50 -13.81 -8.85
CA ILE A 115 32.81 -14.11 -9.41
C ILE A 115 33.26 -15.43 -8.79
N GLU A 116 33.08 -16.54 -9.51
CA GLU A 116 33.78 -17.79 -9.20
C GLU A 116 35.23 -17.66 -9.68
N SER A 117 36.16 -17.48 -8.74
CA SER A 117 37.59 -17.58 -9.03
C SER A 117 37.95 -19.06 -9.12
N ASN A 118 37.96 -19.62 -10.32
CA ASN A 118 38.68 -20.86 -10.56
C ASN A 118 40.17 -20.52 -10.70
N ASP A 119 41.02 -21.13 -9.88
CA ASP A 119 42.48 -20.89 -9.80
C ASP A 119 43.26 -21.20 -11.09
N ILE A 120 42.57 -21.56 -12.19
CA ILE A 120 43.17 -22.17 -13.38
C ILE A 120 42.95 -21.31 -14.65
N LEU A 121 42.08 -20.30 -14.68
CA LEU A 121 41.88 -19.45 -15.87
C LEU A 121 41.54 -17.98 -15.52
N PRO A 122 41.99 -16.98 -16.33
CA PRO A 122 41.60 -15.59 -16.12
C PRO A 122 40.09 -15.44 -16.29
N VAL A 123 39.49 -14.73 -15.32
CA VAL A 123 38.07 -14.41 -15.15
C VAL A 123 37.29 -14.33 -16.47
N TYR A 124 36.56 -15.40 -16.80
CA TYR A 124 35.49 -15.34 -17.79
C TYR A 124 34.19 -14.96 -17.06
N ILE A 125 33.58 -13.85 -17.48
CA ILE A 125 32.24 -13.45 -17.02
C ILE A 125 31.26 -14.49 -17.57
N GLN A 126 30.90 -15.49 -16.77
CA GLN A 126 29.84 -16.43 -17.11
C GLN A 126 28.52 -15.65 -17.03
N SER A 127 27.97 -15.33 -18.20
CA SER A 127 26.86 -14.43 -18.41
C SER A 127 25.59 -14.87 -17.68
N ILE A 128 24.97 -13.88 -17.02
CA ILE A 128 23.58 -13.77 -16.55
C ILE A 128 22.66 -14.83 -17.17
N ASN A 129 22.35 -15.88 -16.40
CA ASN A 129 21.13 -16.71 -16.41
C ASN A 129 20.36 -16.85 -17.75
N ALA A 130 21.07 -16.98 -18.86
CA ALA A 130 20.51 -17.40 -20.13
C ALA A 130 20.49 -18.92 -20.07
N LYS A 131 19.28 -19.46 -19.93
CA LYS A 131 18.91 -20.84 -20.25
C LYS A 131 19.77 -21.29 -21.44
N VAL A 132 20.78 -22.10 -21.19
CA VAL A 132 21.56 -22.73 -22.26
C VAL A 132 20.58 -23.61 -23.00
N VAL A 133 20.24 -23.20 -24.21
CA VAL A 133 19.57 -24.06 -25.18
C VAL A 133 20.59 -25.13 -25.51
N ASP A 134 20.44 -26.30 -24.87
CA ASP A 134 21.16 -27.50 -25.27
C ASP A 134 20.62 -27.90 -26.65
N SER A 135 21.28 -27.40 -27.70
CA SER A 135 21.30 -28.06 -28.99
C SER A 135 22.46 -29.06 -29.00
N TRP A 136 22.22 -30.19 -29.69
CA TRP A 136 23.11 -31.35 -29.92
C TRP A 136 23.00 -32.49 -28.90
N ASN A 137 21.83 -33.14 -28.89
CA ASN A 137 21.69 -34.54 -29.33
C ASN A 137 20.25 -34.85 -29.72
#